data_AF-A0A4J1YWV1-F1
#
_entry.id   AF-A0A4J1YWV1-F1
#
_cell.length_a   1.000
_cell.length_b   1.000
_cell.length_c   1.000
_cell.angle_alpha   90.00
_cell.angle_beta   90.00
_cell.angle_gamma   90.00
#
_symmetry.space_group_name_H-M   'P 1'
#
loop_
_entity.id
_entity.type
_entity.pdbx_description
1 polymer ?
#
loop_
_entity_poly.entity_id
_entity_poly.type
_entity_poly.pdbx_seq_one_letter_code
_entity_poly.pdbx_strand_id
1 'polypeptide(L)'
;MSRNCTILEKDTRLHFLEEMSLVQEAVAKAFTAEKMNIELLGNGDAHLHWHLFPRRRGDMNGHGLKGCGPVWWVPFEEITAETRQAKPDEIRLPAK
;
A
#
# COMPACT_ATOMS: atom_id res chain seq x y z
N MET A 1 -9.45 -21.02 0.48
CA MET A 1 -8.68 -19.78 0.22
C MET A 1 -9.67 -18.66 -0.05
N SER A 2 -9.64 -17.61 0.77
CA SER A 2 -10.64 -16.53 0.68
C SER A 2 -10.35 -15.63 -0.52
N ARG A 3 -11.34 -15.40 -1.39
CA ARG A 3 -11.21 -14.66 -2.66
C ARG A 3 -11.73 -13.22 -2.64
N ASN A 4 -12.56 -12.87 -1.66
CA ASN A 4 -13.09 -11.52 -1.47
C ASN A 4 -13.55 -11.34 -0.01
N CYS A 5 -13.90 -10.13 0.38
CA CYS A 5 -14.34 -9.86 1.75
C CYS A 5 -15.73 -10.42 2.07
N THR A 6 -16.61 -10.63 1.08
CA THR A 6 -18.02 -11.00 1.34
C THR A 6 -18.19 -12.43 1.81
N ILE A 7 -17.24 -13.30 1.49
CA ILE A 7 -17.21 -14.69 1.95
C ILE A 7 -16.58 -14.89 3.34
N LEU A 8 -16.01 -13.83 3.93
CA LEU A 8 -15.52 -13.88 5.30
C LEU A 8 -16.69 -13.83 6.28
N GLU A 9 -16.58 -14.56 7.38
CA GLU A 9 -17.46 -14.36 8.54
C GLU A 9 -17.41 -12.89 8.98
N LYS A 10 -18.53 -12.40 9.51
CA LYS A 10 -18.70 -10.97 9.82
C LYS A 10 -17.56 -10.45 10.71
N ASP A 11 -17.21 -11.17 11.77
CA ASP A 11 -16.19 -10.73 12.72
C ASP A 11 -14.80 -10.74 12.08
N THR A 12 -14.47 -11.79 11.33
CA THR A 12 -13.24 -11.86 10.53
C THR A 12 -13.15 -10.72 9.52
N ARG A 13 -14.25 -10.37 8.85
CA ARG A 13 -14.29 -9.25 7.91
C ARG A 13 -14.04 -7.90 8.59
N LEU A 14 -14.59 -7.71 9.79
CA LEU A 14 -14.39 -6.50 10.57
C LEU A 14 -12.95 -6.38 11.07
N HIS A 15 -12.38 -7.45 11.62
CA HIS A 15 -10.96 -7.48 12.02
C HIS A 15 -10.03 -7.25 10.83
N PHE A 16 -10.31 -7.87 9.67
CA PHE A 16 -9.50 -7.66 8.46
C PHE A 16 -9.49 -6.20 7.99
N LEU A 17 -10.60 -5.46 8.19
CA LEU A 17 -10.69 -4.03 7.90
C LEU A 17 -9.98 -3.18 8.97
N GLU A 18 -10.13 -3.56 10.25
CA GLU A 18 -9.50 -2.88 11.38
C GLU A 18 -7.97 -2.99 11.33
N GLU A 19 -7.44 -4.19 11.10
CA GLU A 19 -6.01 -4.45 10.94
C GLU A 19 -5.44 -3.65 9.77
N MET A 20 -6.14 -3.61 8.64
CA MET A 20 -5.77 -2.74 7.52
C MET A 20 -5.69 -1.27 7.97
N SER A 21 -6.69 -0.78 8.71
CA SER A 21 -6.74 0.59 9.22
C SER A 21 -5.55 0.91 10.14
N LEU A 22 -5.19 0.00 11.04
CA LEU A 22 -4.05 0.15 11.95
C LEU A 22 -2.72 0.17 11.19
N VAL A 23 -2.55 -0.77 10.23
CA VAL A 23 -1.31 -0.87 9.45
C VAL A 23 -1.15 0.35 8.54
N GLN A 24 -2.22 0.83 7.87
CA GLN A 24 -2.09 2.01 7.02
C GLN A 24 -1.69 3.27 7.82
N GLU A 25 -2.16 3.40 9.07
CA GLU A 25 -1.80 4.53 9.92
C GLU A 25 -0.31 4.46 10.31
N ALA A 26 0.15 3.26 10.70
CA ALA A 26 1.55 3.03 11.01
C ALA A 26 2.45 3.33 9.80
N VAL A 27 2.07 2.85 8.61
CA VAL A 27 2.80 3.11 7.36
C VAL A 27 2.76 4.59 7.00
N ALA A 28 1.60 5.26 7.12
CA ALA A 28 1.49 6.69 6.85
C ALA A 28 2.43 7.52 7.73
N LYS A 29 2.52 7.19 9.03
CA LYS A 29 3.42 7.85 9.98
C LYS A 29 4.89 7.55 9.66
N ALA A 30 5.23 6.27 9.52
CA ALA A 30 6.60 5.80 9.29
C ALA A 30 7.23 6.41 8.02
N PHE A 31 6.40 6.55 6.99
CA PHE A 31 6.79 7.09 5.70
C PHE A 31 6.26 8.51 5.46
N THR A 32 5.87 9.26 6.49
CA THR A 32 5.35 10.64 6.40
C THR A 32 4.54 10.86 5.11
N ALA A 33 3.57 9.99 4.87
CA ALA A 33 2.88 9.90 3.60
C ALA A 33 1.97 11.12 3.42
N GLU A 34 1.97 11.70 2.22
CA GLU A 34 1.01 12.75 1.87
C GLU A 34 -0.38 12.13 1.61
N LYS A 35 -0.43 10.86 1.13
CA LYS A 35 -1.68 10.14 0.90
C LYS A 35 -1.55 8.61 1.04
N MET A 36 -2.54 8.03 1.72
CA MET A 36 -2.98 6.63 1.67
C MET A 36 -3.47 6.14 0.30
N ASN A 37 -2.80 5.24 -0.42
CA ASN A 37 -3.47 4.35 -1.38
C ASN A 37 -3.62 2.96 -0.76
N ILE A 38 -4.86 2.45 -0.75
CA ILE A 38 -5.29 1.24 -0.07
C ILE A 38 -6.13 0.47 -1.06
N GLU A 39 -5.69 -0.73 -1.43
CA GLU A 39 -6.29 -1.43 -2.56
C GLU A 39 -6.50 -2.91 -2.24
N LEU A 40 -7.70 -3.40 -2.57
CA LEU A 40 -8.07 -4.81 -2.54
C LEU A 40 -8.31 -5.24 -3.99
N LEU A 41 -7.31 -5.85 -4.61
CA LEU A 41 -7.36 -6.26 -6.01
C LEU A 41 -7.52 -7.78 -6.11
N GLY A 42 -6.47 -8.49 -6.55
CA GLY A 42 -6.47 -9.94 -6.70
C GLY A 42 -6.67 -10.47 -8.12
N ASN A 43 -6.39 -9.64 -9.14
CA ASN A 43 -6.47 -10.08 -10.54
C ASN A 43 -5.41 -11.13 -10.92
N GLY A 44 -4.23 -11.09 -10.28
CA GLY A 44 -3.12 -12.03 -10.51
C GLY A 44 -2.93 -13.09 -9.42
N ASP A 45 -3.36 -12.80 -8.18
CA ASP A 45 -3.40 -13.74 -7.06
C ASP A 45 -4.77 -13.65 -6.39
N ALA A 46 -5.49 -14.77 -6.37
CA ALA A 46 -6.84 -14.84 -5.84
C ALA A 46 -6.89 -14.85 -4.29
N HIS A 47 -5.76 -14.93 -3.59
CA HIS A 47 -5.76 -14.79 -2.14
C HIS A 47 -6.23 -13.38 -1.76
N LEU A 48 -7.12 -13.24 -0.78
CA LEU A 48 -7.49 -11.94 -0.24
C LEU A 48 -6.28 -11.26 0.42
N HIS A 49 -5.90 -10.07 -0.05
CA HIS A 49 -4.81 -9.28 0.51
C HIS A 49 -5.05 -7.77 0.28
N TRP A 50 -4.42 -6.95 1.11
CA TRP A 50 -4.38 -5.50 0.95
C TRP A 50 -3.03 -5.06 0.37
N HIS A 51 -3.06 -4.10 -0.55
CA HIS A 51 -1.89 -3.30 -0.88
C HIS A 51 -1.99 -1.95 -0.17
N LEU A 52 -0.88 -1.53 0.44
CA LEU A 52 -0.77 -0.26 1.16
C LEU A 52 0.41 0.52 0.59
N PHE A 53 0.13 1.64 -0.09
CA PHE A 53 1.15 2.47 -0.72
C PHE A 53 1.19 3.85 -0.07
N PRO A 54 2.25 4.19 0.70
CA PRO A 54 2.48 5.54 1.18
C PRO A 54 2.91 6.43 0.02
N ARG A 55 2.04 7.38 -0.37
CA ARG A 55 2.26 8.24 -1.54
C ARG A 55 2.85 9.59 -1.15
N ARG A 56 3.68 10.15 -2.02
CA ARG A 56 4.23 11.52 -1.92
C ARG A 56 4.43 12.11 -3.31
N ARG A 57 4.39 13.44 -3.43
CA ARG A 57 4.72 14.12 -4.69
C ARG A 57 6.08 13.68 -5.23
N GLY A 58 6.10 13.22 -6.49
CA GLY A 58 7.30 12.78 -7.19
C GLY A 58 7.59 11.27 -7.10
N ASP A 59 6.81 10.50 -6.33
CA ASP A 59 7.02 9.06 -6.15
C ASP A 59 6.86 8.23 -7.44
N MET A 60 6.05 8.70 -8.39
CA MET A 60 5.83 8.06 -9.69
C MET A 60 6.96 8.29 -10.70
N ASN A 61 8.03 9.03 -10.37
CA ASN A 61 9.12 9.32 -11.31
C ASN A 61 8.65 9.88 -12.69
N GLY A 62 7.58 10.68 -12.68
CA GLY A 62 6.98 11.26 -13.88
C GLY A 62 5.95 10.39 -14.61
N HIS A 63 5.80 9.11 -14.24
CA HIS A 63 4.81 8.20 -14.81
C HIS A 63 3.37 8.65 -14.51
N GLY A 64 2.45 8.27 -15.40
CA GLY A 64 1.04 8.66 -15.33
C GLY A 64 0.77 10.09 -15.81
N LEU A 65 -0.32 10.69 -15.31
CA LEU A 65 -0.72 12.03 -15.73
C LEU A 65 0.02 13.08 -14.88
N LYS A 66 1.10 13.65 -15.43
CA LYS A 66 1.95 14.64 -14.74
C LYS A 66 2.56 14.10 -13.43
N GLY A 67 2.97 12.83 -13.41
CA GLY A 67 3.51 12.19 -12.19
C GLY A 67 2.45 11.75 -11.18
N CYS A 68 1.17 11.72 -11.58
CA CYS A 68 0.05 11.27 -10.74
C CYS A 68 -0.65 10.06 -11.36
N GLY A 69 -0.99 9.07 -10.54
CA GLY A 69 -1.69 7.86 -10.95
C GLY A 69 -1.58 6.74 -9.92
N PRO A 70 -2.26 5.60 -10.15
CA PRO A 70 -2.03 4.39 -9.37
C PRO A 70 -0.58 3.90 -9.57
N VAL A 71 0.02 3.33 -8.54
CA VAL A 71 1.41 2.83 -8.60
C VAL A 71 1.60 1.77 -9.68
N TRP A 72 0.54 1.03 -10.02
CA TRP A 72 0.54 0.01 -11.07
C TRP A 72 0.78 0.53 -12.49
N TRP A 73 0.85 1.86 -12.69
CA TRP A 73 1.28 2.45 -13.96
C TRP A 73 2.81 2.63 -14.07
N VAL A 74 3.53 2.47 -12.96
CA VAL A 74 4.99 2.41 -12.97
C VAL A 74 5.43 1.03 -13.50
N PRO A 75 6.48 0.93 -14.33
CA PRO A 75 7.02 -0.34 -14.79
C PRO A 75 7.31 -1.31 -13.63
N PHE A 76 7.00 -2.59 -13.82
CA PHE A 76 7.11 -3.60 -12.76
C PHE A 76 8.56 -3.73 -12.25
N GLU A 77 9.52 -3.62 -13.15
CA GLU A 77 10.95 -3.69 -12.85
C GLU A 77 11.39 -2.52 -11.97
N GLU A 78 10.75 -1.35 -12.12
CA GLU A 78 11.06 -0.17 -11.30
C GLU A 78 10.45 -0.29 -9.90
N ILE A 79 9.19 -0.73 -9.77
CA ILE A 79 8.55 -0.88 -8.44
C ILE A 79 9.19 -2.01 -7.61
N THR A 80 9.77 -3.02 -8.26
CA THR A 80 10.42 -4.16 -7.59
C THR A 80 11.94 -4.04 -7.50
N ALA A 81 12.53 -2.96 -8.03
CA ALA A 81 13.97 -2.76 -8.00
C ALA A 81 14.51 -2.71 -6.56
N GLU A 82 15.59 -3.44 -6.29
CA GLU A 82 16.26 -3.42 -4.97
C GLU A 82 16.68 -2.01 -4.55
N THR A 83 17.03 -1.17 -5.52
CA THR A 83 17.39 0.24 -5.30
C THR A 83 16.24 1.10 -4.78
N ARG A 84 15.00 0.63 -4.87
CA ARG A 84 13.78 1.29 -4.35
C ARG A 84 13.32 0.73 -3.01
N GLN A 85 14.00 -0.27 -2.45
CA GLN A 85 13.68 -0.75 -1.11
C GLN A 85 13.93 0.33 -0.07
N ALA A 86 12.96 0.51 0.83
CA ALA A 86 13.07 1.46 1.93
C ALA A 86 14.26 1.09 2.83
N LYS A 87 15.13 2.06 3.08
CA LYS A 87 16.26 1.89 4.00
C LYS A 87 15.82 2.16 5.44
N PRO A 88 16.47 1.54 6.45
CA PRO A 88 16.08 1.73 7.85
C PRO A 88 16.02 3.18 8.33
N ASP A 89 16.86 4.06 7.77
CA ASP A 89 16.93 5.49 8.09
C ASP A 89 15.79 6.33 7.46
N GLU A 90 15.13 5.79 6.44
CA GLU A 90 13.95 6.38 5.79
C GLU A 90 12.65 6.05 6.53
N ILE A 91 12.64 4.95 7.30
CA ILE A 91 11.51 4.48 8.11
C ILE A 91 11.60 5.16 9.48
N ARG A 92 10.91 6.29 9.65
CA ARG A 92 10.97 7.07 10.89
C ARG A 92 9.64 7.00 11.62
N LEU A 93 9.62 6.35 12.79
CA LEU A 93 8.49 6.53 13.70
C LEU A 93 8.52 7.97 14.21
N PRO A 94 7.41 8.74 14.13
CA PRO A 94 7.37 10.06 14.73
C PRO A 94 7.71 9.94 16.22
N ALA A 95 8.58 10.83 16.71
CA ALA A 95 8.87 10.91 18.14
C ALA A 95 7.54 11.08 18.90
N LYS A 96 7.36 10.28 19.96
CA LYS A 96 6.17 10.33 20.81
C LYS A 96 5.93 11.71 21.39
#